data_AF-A0A7F8QW13-F1
#
_entry.id   AF-A0A7F8QW13-F1
#
_cell.length_a   1.000
_cell.length_b   1.000
_cell.length_c   1.000
_cell.angle_alpha   90.00
_cell.angle_beta   90.00
_cell.angle_gamma   90.00
#
_symmetry.space_group_name_H-M   'P 1'
#
loop_
_entity.id
_entity.type
_entity.pdbx_description
1 polymer ?
#
loop_
_entity_poly.entity_id
_entity_poly.type
_entity_poly.pdbx_seq_one_letter_code
_entity_poly.pdbx_strand_id
1 'polypeptide(L)'
;MYAKTEQDVQRSCAKPSIRCFIKPTETLERSLEMNKHKGKRRVQKRPNYKNVGEEDEEEKGPAEDTQEDAEKTKGTEGGSKGIRTSGESEEIEMVIMERGKLPELAANTSVQEQNTTDEEKSAAATGLESALWSRPFLDMVYHALDSPDDDYHALFVLCLLYAMSHNKGMDPEKLEQIQLPVPGAAEKTTYNHLLAERLIRIMNNAAQPDGKIRLATLELSCLLLKQQVVTRMGCIIKDVHLACLEGAREESVHLVRHFYKGEEIFLDMFEDEYRSMTMKPMNVEYLMMDASILLPPTGTPLTGIDFVKRLPCGDVEKTRRAIRVFFMLRSLSLQLRGEPETQLPLTREEDLIKTDDVLDL
;
A
#
# COMPACT_ATOMS: atom_id res chain seq x y z
N MET A 1 -0.15 -60.55 53.33
CA MET A 1 -0.83 -60.26 52.04
C MET A 1 -1.30 -58.81 52.04
N TYR A 2 -1.23 -58.20 50.86
CA TYR A 2 -1.73 -56.89 50.43
C TYR A 2 -0.90 -55.63 50.66
N ALA A 3 -0.64 -55.00 49.52
CA ALA A 3 0.29 -53.93 49.22
C ALA A 3 -0.21 -52.54 49.66
N LYS A 4 0.76 -51.66 49.93
CA LYS A 4 0.64 -50.20 50.00
C LYS A 4 0.57 -49.59 48.61
N THR A 5 -0.20 -48.52 48.46
CA THR A 5 -0.03 -47.54 47.38
C THR A 5 -0.12 -46.14 48.00
N GLU A 6 1.05 -45.53 48.21
CA GLU A 6 1.21 -44.10 48.47
C GLU A 6 1.33 -43.38 47.12
N GLN A 7 0.49 -42.37 46.92
CA GLN A 7 0.54 -41.45 45.79
C GLN A 7 1.72 -40.50 45.99
N ASP A 8 2.64 -40.46 45.03
CA ASP A 8 3.70 -39.45 44.98
C ASP A 8 3.56 -38.60 43.72
N VAL A 9 3.59 -37.28 43.95
CA VAL A 9 3.36 -36.22 42.97
C VAL A 9 4.70 -35.86 42.35
N GLN A 10 4.97 -36.34 41.13
CA GLN A 10 6.11 -35.88 40.35
C GLN A 10 5.74 -34.68 39.48
N ARG A 11 6.15 -33.49 39.96
CA ARG A 11 6.34 -32.27 39.16
C ARG A 11 7.31 -32.58 38.00
N SER A 12 6.86 -32.46 36.76
CA SER A 12 7.75 -32.51 35.60
C SER A 12 8.07 -31.09 35.11
N CYS A 13 9.37 -30.85 34.96
CA CYS A 13 10.01 -29.61 34.53
C CYS A 13 9.74 -29.37 33.03
N ALA A 14 9.01 -28.31 32.69
CA ALA A 14 8.76 -27.91 31.31
C ALA A 14 10.03 -27.27 30.71
N LYS A 15 10.69 -27.98 29.80
CA LYS A 15 11.75 -27.42 28.93
C LYS A 15 11.10 -26.62 27.79
N PRO A 16 11.73 -25.52 27.31
CA PRO A 16 11.19 -24.74 26.21
C PRO A 16 11.31 -25.55 24.91
N SER A 17 10.18 -25.98 24.34
CA SER A 17 10.16 -26.76 23.11
C SER A 17 10.42 -25.85 21.92
N ILE A 18 11.55 -26.06 21.26
CA ILE A 18 11.87 -25.50 19.94
C ILE A 18 10.74 -25.91 18.97
N ARG A 19 10.07 -24.94 18.34
CA ARG A 19 9.11 -25.20 17.24
C ARG A 19 9.88 -25.42 15.94
N CYS A 20 10.43 -26.60 15.77
CA CYS A 20 10.97 -27.06 14.49
C CYS A 20 9.89 -27.79 13.69
N PHE A 21 10.09 -27.88 12.37
CA PHE A 21 9.21 -28.66 11.50
C PHE A 21 9.32 -30.14 11.88
N ILE A 22 8.26 -30.69 12.48
CA ILE A 22 8.16 -32.12 12.79
C ILE A 22 7.52 -32.78 11.58
N LYS A 23 8.28 -33.65 10.89
CA LYS A 23 7.74 -34.44 9.78
C LYS A 23 6.52 -35.22 10.29
N PRO A 24 5.36 -35.14 9.63
CA PRO A 24 4.19 -35.91 10.00
C PRO A 24 4.53 -37.40 10.16
N THR A 25 3.98 -38.02 11.20
CA THR A 25 4.20 -39.45 11.51
C THR A 25 3.62 -40.38 10.46
N GLU A 26 2.74 -39.87 9.60
CA GLU A 26 2.09 -40.63 8.53
C GLU A 26 2.25 -39.92 7.18
N THR A 27 2.26 -40.73 6.12
CA THR A 27 2.35 -40.23 4.75
C THR A 27 1.03 -39.55 4.33
N LEU A 28 1.15 -38.57 3.43
CA LEU A 28 0.03 -37.80 2.91
C LEU A 28 -1.04 -38.70 2.27
N GLU A 29 -0.60 -39.73 1.55
CA GLU A 29 -1.45 -40.73 0.90
C GLU A 29 -2.37 -41.43 1.91
N ARG A 30 -1.81 -41.86 3.06
CA ARG A 30 -2.55 -42.53 4.13
C ARG A 30 -3.58 -41.60 4.77
N SER A 31 -3.22 -40.33 4.96
CA SER A 31 -4.14 -39.30 5.48
C SER A 31 -5.30 -39.01 4.53
N LEU A 32 -5.06 -39.05 3.22
CA LEU A 32 -6.09 -38.83 2.19
C LEU A 32 -7.01 -40.05 2.03
N GLU A 33 -6.50 -41.27 2.19
CA GLU A 33 -7.30 -42.51 2.19
C GLU A 33 -8.28 -42.60 3.36
N MET A 34 -7.88 -42.11 4.54
CA MET A 34 -8.78 -42.01 5.70
C MET A 34 -9.94 -41.02 5.48
N ASN A 35 -9.74 -40.00 4.65
CA ASN A 35 -10.78 -39.00 4.35
C ASN A 35 -11.73 -39.43 3.23
N LYS A 36 -11.32 -40.33 2.33
CA LYS A 36 -12.18 -40.90 1.28
C LYS A 36 -13.41 -41.66 1.84
N HIS A 37 -13.29 -42.24 3.04
CA HIS A 37 -14.36 -43.05 3.65
C HIS A 37 -15.35 -42.24 4.51
N LYS A 38 -15.15 -40.92 4.68
CA LYS A 38 -16.11 -40.02 5.35
C LYS A 38 -17.02 -39.28 4.36
N GLY A 39 -17.34 -39.91 3.24
CA GLY A 39 -18.29 -39.44 2.24
C GLY A 39 -19.74 -39.48 2.75
N LYS A 40 -20.13 -38.45 3.50
CA LYS A 40 -21.48 -37.82 3.59
C LYS A 40 -21.51 -36.89 4.82
N ARG A 41 -20.91 -35.71 4.72
CA ARG A 41 -21.25 -34.60 5.64
C ARG A 41 -22.49 -33.91 5.07
N ARG A 42 -23.56 -33.85 5.88
CA ARG A 42 -24.80 -33.12 5.61
C ARG A 42 -24.47 -31.71 5.10
N VAL A 43 -25.13 -31.31 4.01
CA VAL A 43 -25.18 -29.91 3.57
C VAL A 43 -25.78 -29.08 4.70
N GLN A 44 -24.95 -28.31 5.38
CA GLN A 44 -25.39 -27.32 6.36
C GLN A 44 -25.99 -26.17 5.54
N LYS A 45 -27.33 -26.07 5.54
CA LYS A 45 -28.05 -24.93 4.95
C LYS A 45 -27.52 -23.65 5.59
N ARG A 46 -27.03 -22.71 4.77
CA ARG A 46 -26.65 -21.36 5.21
C ARG A 46 -27.91 -20.65 5.76
N PRO A 47 -27.82 -19.87 6.85
CA PRO A 47 -28.91 -19.00 7.29
C PRO A 47 -29.22 -17.98 6.19
N ASN A 48 -30.46 -17.99 5.70
CA ASN A 48 -30.99 -17.01 4.76
C ASN A 48 -31.40 -15.77 5.55
N TYR A 49 -30.66 -14.67 5.46
CA TYR A 49 -31.16 -13.36 5.88
C TYR A 49 -32.00 -12.81 4.71
N LYS A 50 -33.30 -13.11 4.75
CA LYS A 50 -34.30 -12.27 4.08
C LYS A 50 -34.28 -10.93 4.79
N ASN A 51 -34.04 -9.86 4.03
CA ASN A 51 -34.40 -8.51 4.43
C ASN A 51 -35.92 -8.50 4.63
N VAL A 52 -36.33 -8.27 5.87
CA VAL A 52 -37.73 -8.05 6.26
C VAL A 52 -37.94 -6.56 6.13
N GLY A 53 -38.74 -6.14 5.15
CA GLY A 53 -39.06 -4.72 5.00
C GLY A 53 -39.56 -4.32 3.61
N GLU A 54 -40.40 -5.11 2.97
CA GLU A 54 -41.36 -4.60 1.97
C GLU A 54 -42.65 -5.40 2.18
N GLU A 55 -43.65 -4.74 2.76
CA GLU A 55 -45.02 -5.23 2.75
C GLU A 55 -45.64 -4.92 1.39
N ASP A 56 -46.35 -5.92 0.90
CA ASP A 56 -46.95 -6.04 -0.42
C ASP A 56 -48.05 -5.01 -0.70
N GLU A 57 -48.14 -4.56 -1.96
CA GLU A 57 -49.44 -4.42 -2.63
C GLU A 57 -49.38 -5.12 -3.99
N GLU A 58 -50.12 -6.23 -4.10
CA GLU A 58 -50.50 -6.88 -5.36
C GLU A 58 -51.71 -6.16 -5.98
N GLU A 59 -51.70 -5.87 -7.29
CA GLU A 59 -52.88 -6.13 -8.11
C GLU A 59 -52.59 -6.30 -9.63
N LYS A 60 -52.91 -7.52 -10.10
CA LYS A 60 -53.56 -7.89 -11.38
C LYS A 60 -52.98 -7.48 -12.75
N GLY A 61 -52.59 -8.52 -13.49
CA GLY A 61 -53.39 -9.02 -14.64
C GLY A 61 -52.86 -8.76 -16.07
N PRO A 62 -52.98 -9.73 -17.02
CA PRO A 62 -52.17 -9.79 -18.25
C PRO A 62 -52.92 -9.42 -19.56
N ALA A 63 -52.18 -9.15 -20.65
CA ALA A 63 -52.66 -9.30 -22.03
C ALA A 63 -51.51 -9.40 -23.04
N GLU A 64 -51.77 -10.17 -24.10
CA GLU A 64 -50.89 -10.68 -25.16
C GLU A 64 -50.64 -9.70 -26.33
N ASP A 65 -49.62 -10.06 -27.13
CA ASP A 65 -49.44 -9.92 -28.59
C ASP A 65 -49.60 -8.57 -29.31
N THR A 66 -48.55 -8.14 -30.02
CA THR A 66 -48.57 -7.94 -31.50
C THR A 66 -47.13 -7.94 -32.07
N GLN A 67 -47.06 -8.28 -33.35
CA GLN A 67 -45.98 -8.85 -34.16
C GLN A 67 -45.47 -7.86 -35.24
N GLU A 68 -44.29 -8.14 -35.82
CA GLU A 68 -43.76 -7.68 -37.14
C GLU A 68 -43.33 -6.18 -37.29
N ASP A 69 -42.36 -5.75 -38.11
CA ASP A 69 -41.63 -6.34 -39.25
C ASP A 69 -40.31 -5.57 -39.57
N ALA A 70 -39.59 -6.07 -40.57
CA ALA A 70 -38.22 -5.78 -41.00
C ALA A 70 -37.95 -4.56 -41.91
N GLU A 71 -36.65 -4.25 -42.05
CA GLU A 71 -35.90 -3.82 -43.25
C GLU A 71 -36.30 -2.56 -44.07
N LYS A 72 -35.37 -1.58 -44.23
CA LYS A 72 -34.48 -1.39 -45.42
C LYS A 72 -33.93 0.06 -45.61
N THR A 73 -32.60 0.12 -45.74
CA THR A 73 -31.73 0.87 -46.70
C THR A 73 -32.21 2.13 -47.45
N LYS A 74 -31.37 3.18 -47.44
CA LYS A 74 -30.55 3.77 -48.56
C LYS A 74 -30.22 5.24 -48.24
N GLY A 75 -28.94 5.66 -48.25
CA GLY A 75 -28.26 6.36 -49.36
C GLY A 75 -28.31 7.90 -49.13
N THR A 76 -27.36 8.78 -49.46
CA THR A 76 -26.28 8.80 -50.47
C THR A 76 -25.46 10.10 -50.30
N GLU A 77 -24.13 9.99 -50.44
CA GLU A 77 -23.09 10.90 -51.01
C GLU A 77 -22.83 12.38 -50.64
N GLY A 78 -21.52 12.69 -50.74
CA GLY A 78 -20.91 13.98 -51.10
C GLY A 78 -19.72 14.28 -50.16
N GLY A 79 -18.46 14.47 -50.56
CA GLY A 79 -17.81 14.72 -51.83
C GLY A 79 -16.51 15.48 -51.52
N SER A 80 -15.40 15.03 -52.10
CA SER A 80 -13.99 15.38 -51.83
C SER A 80 -13.56 16.83 -52.07
N LYS A 81 -12.46 17.25 -51.39
CA LYS A 81 -11.38 18.07 -51.98
C LYS A 81 -10.08 17.89 -51.19
N GLY A 82 -9.04 17.45 -51.89
CA GLY A 82 -7.67 17.33 -51.36
C GLY A 82 -6.78 18.52 -51.71
N ILE A 83 -5.68 18.67 -50.97
CA ILE A 83 -4.47 19.40 -51.34
C ILE A 83 -3.26 18.56 -50.91
N ARG A 84 -2.31 18.35 -51.84
CA ARG A 84 -0.98 17.75 -51.63
C ARG A 84 0.07 18.85 -51.55
N THR A 85 1.06 18.69 -50.68
CA THR A 85 2.49 19.11 -50.82
C THR A 85 3.28 18.25 -49.83
N SER A 86 4.10 17.28 -50.26
CA SER A 86 5.55 17.41 -50.56
C SER A 86 6.42 17.61 -49.31
N GLY A 87 7.26 16.60 -49.01
CA GLY A 87 8.35 16.67 -48.05
C GLY A 87 9.10 15.35 -48.00
N GLU A 88 10.27 15.31 -48.64
CA GLU A 88 11.26 14.23 -48.59
C GLU A 88 11.74 14.00 -47.14
N SER A 89 11.96 12.75 -46.76
CA SER A 89 12.72 12.42 -45.56
C SER A 89 13.48 11.11 -45.78
N GLU A 90 14.80 11.25 -45.69
CA GLU A 90 15.85 10.28 -45.95
C GLU A 90 15.77 9.08 -44.99
N GLU A 91 16.03 7.91 -45.54
CA GLU A 91 16.16 6.64 -44.82
C GLU A 91 17.43 6.67 -43.96
N ILE A 92 17.30 6.46 -42.65
CA ILE A 92 18.45 6.19 -41.77
C ILE A 92 18.41 4.73 -41.36
N GLU A 93 19.47 4.05 -41.81
CA GLU A 93 19.86 2.66 -41.62
C GLU A 93 19.91 2.27 -40.13
N MET A 94 19.13 1.26 -39.74
CA MET A 94 19.17 0.67 -38.41
C MET A 94 20.40 -0.26 -38.30
N VAL A 95 21.46 0.20 -37.63
CA VAL A 95 22.59 -0.65 -37.26
C VAL A 95 22.18 -1.53 -36.09
N ILE A 96 22.05 -2.83 -36.36
CA ILE A 96 21.87 -3.89 -35.38
C ILE A 96 23.13 -3.94 -34.50
N MET A 97 23.01 -3.59 -33.22
CA MET A 97 24.09 -3.82 -32.26
C MET A 97 24.27 -5.32 -32.05
N GLU A 98 25.41 -5.83 -32.50
CA GLU A 98 25.87 -7.18 -32.20
C GLU A 98 26.02 -7.38 -30.68
N ARG A 99 25.60 -8.56 -30.27
CA ARG A 99 25.59 -9.07 -28.90
C ARG A 99 27.03 -9.23 -28.39
N GLY A 100 27.52 -8.22 -27.67
CA GLY A 100 28.82 -8.21 -26.98
C GLY A 100 28.83 -9.10 -25.73
N LYS A 101 29.86 -9.92 -25.63
CA LYS A 101 30.05 -11.05 -24.70
C LYS A 101 30.26 -10.64 -23.23
N LEU A 102 29.85 -11.54 -22.33
CA LEU A 102 30.33 -11.64 -20.94
C LEU A 102 31.87 -11.58 -20.88
N PRO A 103 32.48 -10.80 -19.96
CA PRO A 103 33.88 -10.97 -19.62
C PRO A 103 34.05 -12.16 -18.67
N GLU A 104 34.73 -13.16 -19.20
CA GLU A 104 35.26 -14.33 -18.49
C GLU A 104 36.33 -13.88 -17.49
N LEU A 105 36.26 -14.40 -16.27
CA LEU A 105 37.29 -14.22 -15.24
C LEU A 105 38.63 -14.75 -15.75
N ALA A 106 39.59 -13.85 -15.98
CA ALA A 106 40.99 -14.20 -16.08
C ALA A 106 41.76 -13.56 -14.92
N ALA A 107 42.04 -14.39 -13.92
CA ALA A 107 42.92 -14.09 -12.80
C ALA A 107 44.38 -14.01 -13.29
N ASN A 108 44.82 -12.82 -13.71
CA ASN A 108 46.23 -12.55 -13.93
C ASN A 108 46.64 -11.34 -13.08
N THR A 109 47.30 -11.64 -11.95
CA THR A 109 47.99 -10.65 -11.13
C THR A 109 49.23 -10.19 -11.88
N SER A 110 49.17 -9.02 -12.51
CA SER A 110 50.37 -8.25 -12.86
C SER A 110 50.15 -6.81 -12.48
N VAL A 111 50.83 -6.39 -11.43
CA VAL A 111 50.90 -5.00 -10.97
C VAL A 111 51.62 -4.22 -12.07
N GLN A 112 50.84 -3.61 -12.95
CA GLN A 112 51.35 -2.66 -13.91
C GLN A 112 50.81 -1.31 -13.48
N GLU A 113 51.70 -0.47 -12.93
CA GLU A 113 51.41 0.91 -12.55
C GLU A 113 51.02 1.67 -13.83
N GLN A 114 49.73 1.64 -14.15
CA GLN A 114 49.13 2.49 -15.16
C GLN A 114 48.58 3.72 -14.43
N ASN A 115 49.01 4.90 -14.87
CA ASN A 115 48.43 6.17 -14.46
C ASN A 115 46.98 6.21 -14.91
N THR A 116 46.07 5.85 -14.00
CA THR A 116 44.63 5.93 -14.20
C THR A 116 44.20 7.40 -14.12
N THR A 117 43.31 7.82 -15.02
CA THR A 117 42.74 9.18 -14.98
C THR A 117 41.76 9.30 -13.81
N ASP A 118 41.52 10.52 -13.33
CA ASP A 118 40.61 10.80 -12.20
C ASP A 118 39.17 10.30 -12.48
N GLU A 119 38.78 10.29 -13.74
CA GLU A 119 37.50 9.77 -14.24
C GLU A 119 37.41 8.24 -14.12
N GLU A 120 38.50 7.50 -14.41
CA GLU A 120 38.53 6.05 -14.25
C GLU A 120 38.58 5.62 -12.79
N LYS A 121 39.24 6.39 -11.92
CA LYS A 121 39.17 6.18 -10.45
C LYS A 121 37.75 6.41 -9.93
N SER A 122 37.08 7.45 -10.42
CA SER A 122 35.70 7.76 -10.06
C SER A 122 34.73 6.70 -10.57
N ALA A 123 34.91 6.20 -11.80
CA ALA A 123 34.12 5.13 -12.40
C ALA A 123 34.38 3.76 -11.73
N ALA A 124 35.62 3.46 -11.34
CA ALA A 124 35.94 2.26 -10.57
C ALA A 124 35.39 2.33 -9.14
N ALA A 125 35.37 3.50 -8.50
CA ALA A 125 34.74 3.70 -7.20
C ALA A 125 33.21 3.54 -7.27
N THR A 126 32.55 4.10 -8.28
CA THR A 126 31.11 3.90 -8.52
C THR A 126 30.78 2.49 -8.98
N GLY A 127 31.66 1.82 -9.73
CA GLY A 127 31.53 0.42 -10.12
C GLY A 127 31.69 -0.55 -8.94
N LEU A 128 32.56 -0.22 -7.97
CA LEU A 128 32.75 -0.99 -6.75
C LEU A 128 31.60 -0.76 -5.76
N GLU A 129 31.05 0.45 -5.65
CA GLU A 129 29.78 0.70 -4.93
C GLU A 129 28.64 -0.06 -5.59
N SER A 130 28.45 0.06 -6.91
CA SER A 130 27.42 -0.67 -7.66
C SER A 130 27.48 -2.19 -7.45
N ALA A 131 28.68 -2.77 -7.43
CA ALA A 131 28.86 -4.20 -7.16
C ALA A 131 28.58 -4.60 -5.70
N LEU A 132 28.97 -3.76 -4.71
CA LEU A 132 28.73 -3.99 -3.28
C LEU A 132 27.24 -3.89 -2.89
N TRP A 133 26.47 -3.16 -3.69
CA TRP A 133 25.03 -2.93 -3.51
C TRP A 133 24.15 -3.68 -4.53
N SER A 134 24.70 -4.62 -5.31
CA SER A 134 23.88 -5.45 -6.23
C SER A 134 23.02 -6.44 -5.43
N ARG A 135 21.86 -5.97 -4.97
CA ARG A 135 20.87 -6.77 -4.25
C ARG A 135 19.65 -6.89 -5.15
N PRO A 136 19.68 -7.75 -6.19
CA PRO A 136 18.65 -7.78 -7.23
C PRO A 136 17.23 -8.03 -6.67
N PHE A 137 17.11 -8.78 -5.57
CA PHE A 137 15.83 -8.97 -4.88
C PHE A 137 15.34 -7.71 -4.18
N LEU A 138 16.24 -6.96 -3.55
CA LEU A 138 15.90 -5.72 -2.84
C LEU A 138 15.63 -4.58 -3.84
N ASP A 139 16.38 -4.54 -4.93
CA ASP A 139 16.12 -3.64 -6.05
C ASP A 139 14.74 -3.92 -6.66
N MET A 140 14.38 -5.20 -6.85
CA MET A 140 13.04 -5.60 -7.29
C MET A 140 11.96 -5.15 -6.29
N VAL A 141 12.22 -5.32 -4.98
CA VAL A 141 11.29 -4.88 -3.93
C VAL A 141 11.08 -3.35 -3.99
N TYR A 142 12.15 -2.54 -4.11
CA TYR A 142 12.00 -1.10 -4.23
C TYR A 142 11.43 -0.64 -5.57
N HIS A 143 11.71 -1.35 -6.66
CA HIS A 143 11.08 -1.08 -7.96
C HIS A 143 9.58 -1.36 -7.91
N ALA A 144 9.12 -2.35 -7.14
CA ALA A 144 7.69 -2.61 -6.97
C ALA A 144 6.93 -1.49 -6.20
N LEU A 145 7.65 -0.57 -5.53
CA LEU A 145 7.05 0.66 -4.99
C LEU A 145 6.79 1.71 -6.09
N ASP A 146 7.50 1.64 -7.21
CA ASP A 146 7.22 2.44 -8.41
C ASP A 146 6.07 1.79 -9.19
N SER A 147 4.84 2.00 -8.73
CA SER A 147 3.65 1.52 -9.43
C SER A 147 2.88 2.72 -10.04
N PRO A 148 2.96 2.94 -11.36
CA PRO A 148 2.28 4.07 -12.01
C PRO A 148 0.77 3.81 -12.19
N ASP A 149 0.37 2.55 -12.33
CA ASP A 149 -0.98 2.18 -12.76
C ASP A 149 -1.92 1.82 -11.62
N ASP A 150 -1.44 1.21 -10.55
CA ASP A 150 -2.18 0.89 -9.34
C ASP A 150 -1.20 0.73 -8.16
N ASP A 151 -1.69 0.45 -6.95
CA ASP A 151 -0.85 0.27 -5.77
C ASP A 151 -0.75 -1.18 -5.28
N TYR A 152 -1.10 -2.15 -6.14
CA TYR A 152 -1.24 -3.54 -5.72
C TYR A 152 0.08 -4.10 -5.19
N HIS A 153 1.14 -4.01 -5.98
CA HIS A 153 2.48 -4.46 -5.60
C HIS A 153 3.06 -3.58 -4.49
N ALA A 154 2.83 -2.27 -4.55
CA ALA A 154 3.32 -1.32 -3.57
C ALA A 154 2.81 -1.66 -2.16
N LEU A 155 1.50 -1.90 -1.97
CA LEU A 155 0.95 -2.25 -0.66
C LEU A 155 1.60 -3.53 -0.09
N PHE A 156 1.75 -4.55 -0.92
CA PHE A 156 2.36 -5.81 -0.49
C PHE A 156 3.82 -5.62 -0.06
N VAL A 157 4.58 -4.85 -0.83
CA VAL A 157 5.96 -4.51 -0.47
C VAL A 157 6.03 -3.69 0.80
N LEU A 158 5.18 -2.69 0.98
CA LEU A 158 5.15 -1.90 2.20
C LEU A 158 4.84 -2.78 3.43
N CYS A 159 3.89 -3.71 3.31
CA CYS A 159 3.61 -4.70 4.36
C CYS A 159 4.84 -5.57 4.66
N LEU A 160 5.57 -6.02 3.63
CA LEU A 160 6.81 -6.78 3.80
C LEU A 160 7.87 -5.95 4.53
N LEU A 161 8.13 -4.72 4.10
CA LEU A 161 9.13 -3.83 4.70
C LEU A 161 8.79 -3.53 6.18
N TYR A 162 7.51 -3.29 6.47
CA TYR A 162 7.02 -3.12 7.83
C TYR A 162 7.21 -4.39 8.67
N ALA A 163 6.85 -5.56 8.14
CA ALA A 163 7.01 -6.82 8.86
C ALA A 163 8.48 -7.13 9.12
N MET A 164 9.39 -6.85 8.17
CA MET A 164 10.82 -7.00 8.35
C MET A 164 11.35 -6.13 9.50
N SER A 165 10.91 -4.87 9.59
CA SER A 165 11.36 -3.96 10.65
C SER A 165 10.78 -4.26 12.03
N HIS A 166 9.63 -4.95 12.13
CA HIS A 166 8.98 -5.27 13.42
C HIS A 166 9.22 -6.72 13.88
N ASN A 167 9.83 -7.55 13.04
CA ASN A 167 10.07 -8.95 13.37
C ASN A 167 11.29 -9.09 14.30
N LYS A 168 11.03 -9.44 15.57
CA LYS A 168 12.06 -9.69 16.60
C LYS A 168 13.04 -10.81 16.24
N GLY A 169 12.68 -11.70 15.30
CA GLY A 169 13.54 -12.78 14.83
C GLY A 169 14.48 -12.39 13.68
N MET A 170 14.38 -11.15 13.15
CA MET A 170 15.31 -10.66 12.13
C MET A 170 16.63 -10.27 12.76
N ASP A 171 17.70 -10.64 12.07
CA ASP A 171 19.07 -10.31 12.45
C ASP A 171 19.31 -8.78 12.31
N PRO A 172 19.65 -8.07 13.39
CA PRO A 172 19.89 -6.62 13.37
C PRO A 172 20.92 -6.21 12.33
N GLU A 173 22.00 -6.98 12.16
CA GLU A 173 23.07 -6.67 11.20
C GLU A 173 22.53 -6.67 9.76
N LYS A 174 21.63 -7.61 9.44
CA LYS A 174 21.02 -7.69 8.11
C LYS A 174 20.04 -6.55 7.86
N LEU A 175 19.32 -6.11 8.89
CA LEU A 175 18.42 -4.96 8.82
C LEU A 175 19.19 -3.65 8.63
N GLU A 176 20.32 -3.48 9.32
CA GLU A 176 21.21 -2.33 9.14
C GLU A 176 21.80 -2.28 7.74
N GLN A 177 22.22 -3.43 7.19
CA GLN A 177 22.73 -3.51 5.82
C GLN A 177 21.73 -3.07 4.74
N ILE A 178 20.42 -3.22 5.00
CA ILE A 178 19.35 -2.74 4.10
C ILE A 178 18.80 -1.38 4.53
N GLN A 179 19.39 -0.77 5.56
CA GLN A 179 19.00 0.52 6.13
C GLN A 179 17.50 0.56 6.51
N LEU A 180 16.99 -0.54 7.05
CA LEU A 180 15.66 -0.58 7.65
C LEU A 180 15.73 -0.27 9.16
N PRO A 181 14.63 0.23 9.76
CA PRO A 181 14.59 0.51 11.18
C PRO A 181 14.81 -0.76 12.00
N VAL A 182 15.79 -0.75 12.90
CA VAL A 182 16.00 -1.80 13.89
C VAL A 182 15.27 -1.45 15.19
N PRO A 183 14.37 -2.31 15.70
CA PRO A 183 13.70 -2.08 16.98
C PRO A 183 14.71 -1.98 18.13
N GLY A 184 14.66 -0.87 18.88
CA GLY A 184 15.49 -0.67 20.07
C GLY A 184 16.96 -0.32 19.82
N ALA A 185 17.35 -0.06 18.57
CA ALA A 185 18.70 0.38 18.24
C ALA A 185 19.02 1.80 18.77
N ALA A 186 20.33 2.08 18.85
CA ALA A 186 20.88 3.40 19.15
C ALA A 186 20.42 4.43 18.10
N GLU A 187 20.63 5.72 18.41
CA GLU A 187 20.18 6.79 17.52
C GLU A 187 20.74 6.67 16.12
N LYS A 188 19.85 6.81 15.13
CA LYS A 188 20.19 6.77 13.71
C LYS A 188 20.68 8.13 13.27
N THR A 189 21.78 8.14 12.52
CA THR A 189 22.32 9.35 11.87
C THR A 189 22.09 9.37 10.37
N THR A 190 21.67 8.23 9.80
CA THR A 190 21.37 8.05 8.37
C THR A 190 20.10 7.22 8.18
N TYR A 191 19.53 7.27 6.97
CA TYR A 191 18.32 6.53 6.59
C TYR A 191 18.40 6.14 5.11
N ASN A 192 17.57 5.20 4.69
CA ASN A 192 17.54 4.74 3.31
C ASN A 192 16.92 5.80 2.37
N HIS A 193 17.78 6.49 1.61
CA HIS A 193 17.36 7.56 0.72
C HIS A 193 16.50 7.07 -0.45
N LEU A 194 16.86 5.93 -1.04
CA LEU A 194 16.10 5.35 -2.16
C LEU A 194 14.69 4.96 -1.69
N LEU A 195 14.58 4.31 -0.54
CA LEU A 195 13.28 3.97 0.04
C LEU A 195 12.48 5.23 0.35
N ALA A 196 13.10 6.26 0.94
CA ALA A 196 12.41 7.52 1.23
C ALA A 196 11.86 8.18 -0.05
N GLU A 197 12.64 8.21 -1.14
CA GLU A 197 12.20 8.71 -2.44
C GLU A 197 10.97 7.94 -2.96
N ARG A 198 11.00 6.61 -2.89
CA ARG A 198 9.88 5.74 -3.32
C ARG A 198 8.62 5.94 -2.46
N LEU A 199 8.78 6.09 -1.15
CA LEU A 199 7.66 6.38 -0.23
C LEU A 199 7.03 7.75 -0.52
N ILE A 200 7.85 8.78 -0.75
CA ILE A 200 7.39 10.12 -1.10
C ILE A 200 6.73 10.12 -2.49
N ARG A 201 7.17 9.28 -3.42
CA ARG A 201 6.50 9.12 -4.73
C ARG A 201 5.08 8.60 -4.58
N ILE A 202 4.85 7.62 -3.70
CA ILE A 202 3.49 7.13 -3.37
C ILE A 202 2.63 8.27 -2.81
N MET A 203 3.20 9.11 -1.93
CA MET A 203 2.50 10.27 -1.37
C MET A 203 2.09 11.28 -2.44
N ASN A 204 2.99 11.59 -3.38
CA ASN A 204 2.71 12.46 -4.52
C ASN A 204 1.60 11.88 -5.42
N ASN A 205 1.66 10.59 -5.73
CA ASN A 205 0.63 9.91 -6.52
C ASN A 205 -0.73 9.87 -5.79
N ALA A 206 -0.72 9.74 -4.46
CA ALA A 206 -1.94 9.76 -3.67
C ALA A 206 -2.61 11.14 -3.64
N ALA A 207 -1.82 12.22 -3.71
CA ALA A 207 -2.32 13.59 -3.77
C ALA A 207 -2.94 13.96 -5.14
N GLN A 208 -2.82 13.10 -6.17
CA GLN A 208 -3.44 13.34 -7.48
C GLN A 208 -4.97 13.08 -7.46
N PRO A 209 -5.76 13.82 -8.27
CA PRO A 209 -7.22 13.69 -8.33
C PRO A 209 -7.69 12.30 -8.75
N ASP A 210 -7.04 11.71 -9.76
CA ASP A 210 -7.32 10.36 -10.24
C ASP A 210 -6.33 9.32 -9.67
N GLY A 211 -5.73 9.62 -8.52
CA GLY A 211 -4.72 8.77 -7.89
C GLY A 211 -5.27 7.39 -7.54
N LYS A 212 -4.67 6.34 -8.09
CA LYS A 212 -5.04 4.93 -7.86
C LYS A 212 -4.33 4.32 -6.64
N ILE A 213 -4.04 5.16 -5.65
CA ILE A 213 -3.45 4.77 -4.38
C ILE A 213 -4.56 4.66 -3.35
N ARG A 214 -4.70 3.47 -2.74
CA ARG A 214 -5.58 3.22 -1.61
C ARG A 214 -5.08 3.94 -0.37
N LEU A 215 -6.01 4.27 0.52
CA LEU A 215 -5.68 4.91 1.80
C LEU A 215 -4.75 4.04 2.64
N ALA A 216 -4.92 2.70 2.61
CA ALA A 216 -4.05 1.77 3.30
C ALA A 216 -2.58 1.93 2.90
N THR A 217 -2.33 2.06 1.60
CA THR A 217 -0.98 2.19 1.04
C THR A 217 -0.36 3.52 1.42
N LEU A 218 -1.13 4.62 1.33
CA LEU A 218 -0.65 5.93 1.73
C LEU A 218 -0.29 5.96 3.22
N GLU A 219 -1.18 5.47 4.09
CA GLU A 219 -0.96 5.50 5.54
C GLU A 219 0.27 4.67 5.94
N LEU A 220 0.44 3.49 5.35
CA LEU A 220 1.62 2.66 5.58
C LEU A 220 2.90 3.29 5.03
N SER A 221 2.82 4.01 3.90
CA SER A 221 3.93 4.77 3.35
C SER A 221 4.36 5.91 4.30
N CYS A 222 3.40 6.68 4.82
CA CYS A 222 3.64 7.72 5.82
C CYS A 222 4.30 7.16 7.08
N LEU A 223 3.80 6.03 7.56
CA LEU A 223 4.33 5.34 8.73
C LEU A 223 5.79 4.92 8.52
N LEU A 224 6.09 4.27 7.39
CA LEU A 224 7.45 3.80 7.09
C LEU A 224 8.43 4.97 6.91
N LEU A 225 8.02 6.06 6.26
CA LEU A 225 8.88 7.24 6.12
C LEU A 225 9.18 7.84 7.49
N LYS A 226 8.16 8.00 8.35
CA LYS A 226 8.34 8.47 9.72
C LYS A 226 9.34 7.60 10.49
N GLN A 227 9.22 6.27 10.40
CA GLN A 227 10.14 5.35 11.07
C GLN A 227 11.59 5.41 10.55
N GLN A 228 11.76 5.82 9.30
CA GLN A 228 13.08 6.02 8.68
C GLN A 228 13.77 7.28 9.22
N VAL A 229 13.04 8.39 9.30
CA VAL A 229 13.65 9.72 9.49
C VAL A 229 13.48 10.33 10.88
N VAL A 230 12.50 9.89 11.67
CA VAL A 230 12.28 10.42 13.02
C VAL A 230 13.13 9.66 14.04
N THR A 231 13.86 10.42 14.86
CA THR A 231 14.70 9.96 15.95
C THR A 231 14.23 10.55 17.29
N ARG A 232 14.87 10.21 18.40
CA ARG A 232 14.53 10.80 19.71
C ARG A 232 14.96 12.27 19.81
N MET A 233 16.01 12.66 19.09
CA MET A 233 16.55 14.03 19.08
C MET A 233 15.90 14.94 18.03
N GLY A 234 15.12 14.41 17.10
CA GLY A 234 14.50 15.21 16.04
C GLY A 234 14.26 14.41 14.76
N CYS A 235 14.42 15.06 13.62
CA CYS A 235 14.22 14.47 12.30
C CYS A 235 15.50 14.62 11.46
N ILE A 236 15.97 13.53 10.85
CA ILE A 236 17.20 13.49 10.04
C ILE A 236 16.93 13.56 8.53
N ILE A 237 15.69 13.89 8.12
CA ILE A 237 15.31 13.97 6.71
C ILE A 237 16.15 15.02 5.97
N LYS A 238 16.49 14.74 4.70
CA LYS A 238 17.24 15.68 3.85
C LYS A 238 16.27 16.72 3.29
N ASP A 239 16.76 17.94 3.09
CA ASP A 239 15.95 19.05 2.55
C ASP A 239 15.28 18.72 1.23
N VAL A 240 15.96 17.99 0.33
CA VAL A 240 15.38 17.56 -0.95
C VAL A 240 14.16 16.66 -0.76
N HIS A 241 14.22 15.70 0.17
CA HIS A 241 13.10 14.81 0.46
C HIS A 241 11.99 15.53 1.19
N LEU A 242 12.35 16.42 2.13
CA LEU A 242 11.38 17.25 2.83
C LEU A 242 10.62 18.15 1.83
N ALA A 243 11.32 18.81 0.92
CA ALA A 243 10.71 19.64 -0.12
C ALA A 243 9.74 18.84 -1.01
N CYS A 244 10.11 17.61 -1.42
CA CYS A 244 9.22 16.74 -2.19
C CYS A 244 7.97 16.28 -1.40
N LEU A 245 8.10 16.04 -0.09
CA LEU A 245 6.97 15.73 0.80
C LEU A 245 6.05 16.94 0.95
N GLU A 246 6.63 18.12 1.10
CA GLU A 246 5.91 19.39 1.23
C GLU A 246 5.12 19.72 -0.03
N GLY A 247 5.68 19.44 -1.22
CA GLY A 247 4.96 19.47 -2.49
C GLY A 247 3.75 18.54 -2.49
N ALA A 248 3.91 17.28 -2.08
CA ALA A 248 2.77 16.35 -1.97
C ALA A 248 1.68 16.86 -1.01
N ARG A 249 2.08 17.46 0.11
CA ARG A 249 1.13 18.07 1.05
C ARG A 249 0.39 19.24 0.39
N GLU A 250 1.08 20.14 -0.30
CA GLU A 250 0.45 21.27 -1.01
C GLU A 250 -0.54 20.78 -2.08
N GLU A 251 -0.17 19.79 -2.88
CA GLU A 251 -1.08 19.16 -3.84
C GLU A 251 -2.33 18.57 -3.16
N SER A 252 -2.18 17.94 -1.99
CA SER A 252 -3.34 17.45 -1.23
C SER A 252 -4.27 18.58 -0.74
N VAL A 253 -3.73 19.76 -0.43
CA VAL A 253 -4.52 20.94 -0.10
C VAL A 253 -5.30 21.41 -1.32
N HIS A 254 -4.67 21.45 -2.49
CA HIS A 254 -5.33 21.79 -3.74
C HIS A 254 -6.44 20.81 -4.08
N LEU A 255 -6.19 19.51 -3.90
CA LEU A 255 -7.17 18.45 -4.12
C LEU A 255 -8.41 18.62 -3.23
N VAL A 256 -8.24 18.81 -1.93
CA VAL A 256 -9.36 18.99 -1.00
C VAL A 256 -10.13 20.29 -1.27
N ARG A 257 -9.43 21.36 -1.66
CA ARG A 257 -10.06 22.65 -1.99
C ARG A 257 -11.02 22.55 -3.18
N HIS A 258 -10.81 21.62 -4.10
CA HIS A 258 -11.72 21.37 -5.21
C HIS A 258 -13.11 20.95 -4.70
N PHE A 259 -13.16 20.08 -3.69
CA PHE A 259 -14.41 19.56 -3.12
C PHE A 259 -15.07 20.52 -2.13
N TYR A 260 -14.29 21.35 -1.42
CA TYR A 260 -14.82 22.32 -0.46
C TYR A 260 -15.90 23.25 -1.04
N LYS A 261 -15.79 23.61 -2.33
CA LYS A 261 -16.76 24.47 -3.00
C LYS A 261 -17.91 23.71 -3.67
N GLY A 262 -17.79 22.40 -3.82
CA GLY A 262 -18.71 21.56 -4.60
C GLY A 262 -19.68 20.74 -3.76
N GLU A 263 -19.33 20.44 -2.51
CA GLU A 263 -20.09 19.53 -1.65
C GLU A 263 -20.72 20.29 -0.46
N GLU A 264 -22.06 20.31 -0.37
CA GLU A 264 -22.78 21.03 0.69
C GLU A 264 -22.48 20.48 2.09
N ILE A 265 -22.25 19.17 2.19
CA ILE A 265 -21.93 18.46 3.43
C ILE A 265 -20.43 18.29 3.65
N PHE A 266 -19.59 19.08 2.96
CA PHE A 266 -18.13 18.94 3.03
C PHE A 266 -17.61 19.04 4.48
N LEU A 267 -18.09 20.02 5.26
CA LEU A 267 -17.61 20.24 6.61
C LEU A 267 -17.93 19.07 7.54
N ASP A 268 -19.13 18.50 7.41
CA ASP A 268 -19.53 17.31 8.17
C ASP A 268 -18.66 16.12 7.81
N MET A 269 -18.44 15.88 6.51
CA MET A 269 -17.51 14.84 6.04
C MET A 269 -16.08 15.08 6.57
N PHE A 270 -15.62 16.33 6.59
CA PHE A 270 -14.27 16.68 7.04
C PHE A 270 -14.07 16.39 8.52
N GLU A 271 -15.04 16.75 9.37
CA GLU A 271 -14.99 16.45 10.79
C GLU A 271 -15.09 14.95 11.06
N ASP A 272 -16.01 14.25 10.40
CA ASP A 272 -16.21 12.81 10.56
C ASP A 272 -14.94 12.03 10.19
N GLU A 273 -14.30 12.42 9.09
CA GLU A 273 -13.05 11.78 8.67
C GLU A 273 -11.89 12.07 9.62
N TYR A 274 -11.79 13.29 10.15
CA TYR A 274 -10.78 13.62 11.16
C TYR A 274 -10.97 12.79 12.43
N ARG A 275 -12.22 12.70 12.94
CA ARG A 275 -12.55 11.90 14.12
C ARG A 275 -12.28 10.41 13.88
N SER A 276 -12.70 9.88 12.73
CA SER A 276 -12.48 8.48 12.34
C SER A 276 -10.99 8.13 12.35
N MET A 277 -10.16 8.98 11.74
CA MET A 277 -8.72 8.76 11.63
C MET A 277 -8.00 8.90 12.98
N THR A 278 -8.42 9.83 13.82
CA THR A 278 -7.79 10.07 15.15
C THR A 278 -8.13 8.97 16.15
N MET A 279 -9.37 8.45 16.14
CA MET A 279 -9.83 7.45 17.11
C MET A 279 -9.30 6.05 16.84
N LYS A 280 -9.06 5.71 15.57
CA LYS A 280 -8.66 4.36 15.16
C LYS A 280 -7.49 4.42 14.17
N PRO A 281 -6.25 4.57 14.65
CA PRO A 281 -5.08 4.51 13.78
C PRO A 281 -4.99 3.12 13.11
N MET A 282 -4.36 3.06 11.94
CA MET A 282 -4.15 1.78 11.26
C MET A 282 -3.42 0.77 12.16
N ASN A 283 -4.01 -0.42 12.27
CA ASN A 283 -3.33 -1.59 12.77
C ASN A 283 -2.79 -2.40 11.58
N VAL A 284 -1.48 -2.32 11.35
CA VAL A 284 -0.83 -2.99 10.21
C VAL A 284 -0.92 -4.51 10.32
N GLU A 285 -0.85 -5.09 11.52
CA GLU A 285 -1.01 -6.54 11.71
C GLU A 285 -2.40 -7.00 11.27
N TYR A 286 -3.44 -6.26 11.67
CA TYR A 286 -4.81 -6.56 11.25
C TYR A 286 -5.02 -6.37 9.74
N LEU A 287 -4.38 -5.35 9.14
CA LEU A 287 -4.38 -5.17 7.69
C LEU A 287 -3.78 -6.39 7.00
N MET A 288 -2.60 -6.85 7.46
CA MET A 288 -1.87 -7.99 6.89
C MET A 288 -2.58 -9.34 7.06
N MET A 289 -3.52 -9.45 8.01
CA MET A 289 -4.36 -10.64 8.17
C MET A 289 -5.53 -10.71 7.17
N ASP A 290 -5.86 -9.61 6.51
CA ASP A 290 -6.97 -9.56 5.56
C ASP A 290 -6.54 -10.08 4.18
N ALA A 291 -7.17 -11.15 3.71
CA ALA A 291 -6.90 -11.71 2.39
C ALA A 291 -7.27 -10.77 1.23
N SER A 292 -8.13 -9.77 1.45
CA SER A 292 -8.57 -8.85 0.40
C SER A 292 -7.42 -8.00 -0.16
N ILE A 293 -6.35 -7.76 0.62
CA ILE A 293 -5.20 -6.97 0.17
C ILE A 293 -4.34 -7.71 -0.86
N LEU A 294 -4.51 -9.04 -0.97
CA LEU A 294 -3.82 -9.90 -1.94
C LEU A 294 -4.53 -9.95 -3.30
N LEU A 295 -5.64 -9.24 -3.44
CA LEU A 295 -6.34 -9.09 -4.71
C LEU A 295 -6.05 -7.70 -5.29
N PRO A 296 -6.09 -7.56 -6.63
CA PRO A 296 -6.05 -6.25 -7.26
C PRO A 296 -7.11 -5.31 -6.66
N PRO A 297 -6.79 -4.01 -6.53
CA PRO A 297 -7.69 -3.07 -5.88
C PRO A 297 -9.02 -2.96 -6.63
N THR A 298 -10.12 -3.09 -5.91
CA THR A 298 -11.47 -2.92 -6.46
C THR A 298 -11.91 -1.47 -6.29
N GLY A 299 -12.81 -0.99 -7.15
CA GLY A 299 -13.40 0.35 -7.08
C GLY A 299 -14.90 0.35 -6.76
N THR A 300 -15.41 -0.72 -6.16
CA THR A 300 -16.85 -0.87 -5.90
C THR A 300 -17.14 -1.25 -4.44
N PRO A 301 -18.09 -0.57 -3.78
CA PRO A 301 -18.50 -0.88 -2.41
C PRO A 301 -19.24 -2.22 -2.31
N LEU A 302 -19.75 -2.77 -3.43
CA LEU A 302 -20.53 -4.01 -3.46
C LEU A 302 -19.73 -5.25 -3.03
N THR A 303 -18.42 -5.14 -2.97
CA THR A 303 -17.52 -6.21 -2.50
C THR A 303 -17.57 -6.42 -0.99
N GLY A 304 -18.10 -5.45 -0.23
CA GLY A 304 -18.02 -5.44 1.23
C GLY A 304 -16.60 -5.19 1.77
N ILE A 305 -15.64 -4.85 0.89
CA ILE A 305 -14.29 -4.48 1.29
C ILE A 305 -14.32 -3.06 1.86
N ASP A 306 -13.68 -2.88 3.01
CA ASP A 306 -13.58 -1.60 3.69
C ASP A 306 -12.94 -0.53 2.80
N PHE A 307 -13.44 0.71 2.89
CA PHE A 307 -13.02 1.84 2.06
C PHE A 307 -11.50 2.07 2.10
N VAL A 308 -10.84 1.82 3.24
CA VAL A 308 -9.39 2.02 3.39
C VAL A 308 -8.59 1.10 2.45
N LYS A 309 -9.14 -0.06 2.09
CA LYS A 309 -8.47 -1.14 1.36
C LYS A 309 -8.85 -1.20 -0.12
N ARG A 310 -9.66 -0.27 -0.60
CA ARG A 310 -10.16 -0.21 -1.98
C ARG A 310 -10.07 1.20 -2.54
N LEU A 311 -10.35 1.34 -3.82
CA LEU A 311 -10.42 2.65 -4.49
C LEU A 311 -11.80 3.30 -4.23
N PRO A 312 -11.87 4.64 -4.22
CA PRO A 312 -13.12 5.37 -4.05
C PRO A 312 -14.06 5.12 -5.23
N CYS A 313 -15.36 5.06 -4.92
CA CYS A 313 -16.46 4.92 -5.86
C CYS A 313 -17.40 6.12 -5.72
N GLY A 314 -17.53 6.92 -6.78
CA GLY A 314 -18.36 8.13 -6.77
C GLY A 314 -17.73 9.33 -6.05
N ASP A 315 -18.40 10.48 -6.13
CA ASP A 315 -17.81 11.77 -5.73
C ASP A 315 -17.74 11.94 -4.21
N VAL A 316 -18.70 11.39 -3.46
CA VAL A 316 -18.66 11.35 -1.99
C VAL A 316 -17.40 10.61 -1.50
N GLU A 317 -17.10 9.42 -2.02
CA GLU A 317 -15.91 8.69 -1.59
C GLU A 317 -14.61 9.31 -2.10
N LYS A 318 -14.62 9.96 -3.28
CA LYS A 318 -13.47 10.76 -3.73
C LYS A 318 -13.19 11.92 -2.79
N THR A 319 -14.23 12.61 -2.33
CA THR A 319 -14.13 13.68 -1.34
C THR A 319 -13.55 13.16 -0.02
N ARG A 320 -14.11 12.07 0.51
CA ARG A 320 -13.61 11.41 1.73
C ARG A 320 -12.14 10.98 1.59
N ARG A 321 -11.76 10.43 0.43
CA ARG A 321 -10.36 10.09 0.12
C ARG A 321 -9.48 11.32 0.16
N ALA A 322 -9.84 12.39 -0.55
CA ALA A 322 -9.07 13.63 -0.60
C ALA A 322 -8.82 14.20 0.81
N ILE A 323 -9.87 14.24 1.63
CA ILE A 323 -9.81 14.70 3.03
C ILE A 323 -8.79 13.86 3.82
N ARG A 324 -8.87 12.53 3.74
CA ARG A 324 -7.92 11.64 4.44
C ARG A 324 -6.49 11.78 3.95
N VAL A 325 -6.27 11.92 2.65
CA VAL A 325 -4.94 12.16 2.06
C VAL A 325 -4.34 13.45 2.64
N PHE A 326 -5.13 14.52 2.68
CA PHE A 326 -4.72 15.78 3.30
C PHE A 326 -4.32 15.61 4.78
N PHE A 327 -5.15 14.95 5.59
CA PHE A 327 -4.82 14.73 7.00
C PHE A 327 -3.56 13.90 7.20
N MET A 328 -3.37 12.83 6.42
CA MET A 328 -2.17 11.99 6.49
C MET A 328 -0.89 12.78 6.19
N LEU A 329 -0.88 13.55 5.09
CA LEU A 329 0.30 14.31 4.68
C LEU A 329 0.57 15.51 5.59
N ARG A 330 -0.49 16.18 6.06
CA ARG A 330 -0.38 17.25 7.06
C ARG A 330 0.20 16.72 8.37
N SER A 331 -0.35 15.64 8.91
CA SER A 331 0.11 15.03 10.15
C SER A 331 1.57 14.60 10.05
N LEU A 332 1.96 13.96 8.94
CA LEU A 332 3.36 13.60 8.70
C LEU A 332 4.27 14.83 8.64
N SER A 333 3.91 15.86 7.87
CA SER A 333 4.68 17.11 7.74
C SER A 333 4.91 17.78 9.11
N LEU A 334 3.86 17.93 9.92
CA LEU A 334 3.95 18.48 11.28
C LEU A 334 4.88 17.64 12.17
N GLN A 335 4.73 16.31 12.13
CA GLN A 335 5.56 15.40 12.91
C GLN A 335 7.04 15.45 12.51
N LEU A 336 7.35 15.59 11.22
CA LEU A 336 8.73 15.71 10.75
C LEU A 336 9.38 17.06 11.13
N ARG A 337 8.57 18.11 11.30
CA ARG A 337 9.01 19.44 11.77
C ARG A 337 9.05 19.59 13.28
N GLY A 338 8.44 18.65 14.01
CA GLY A 338 8.27 18.76 15.46
C GLY A 338 7.23 19.82 15.87
N GLU A 339 6.32 20.17 14.97
CA GLU A 339 5.24 21.13 15.22
C GLU A 339 3.98 20.41 15.72
N PRO A 340 3.27 20.95 16.74
CA PRO A 340 2.00 20.39 17.18
C PRO A 340 0.85 20.74 16.21
N GLU A 341 -0.17 19.89 16.15
CA GLU A 341 -1.43 20.24 15.48
C GLU A 341 -2.19 21.26 16.32
N THR A 342 -2.52 22.40 15.72
CA THR A 342 -3.14 23.55 16.40
C THR A 342 -4.45 24.00 15.75
N GLN A 343 -4.75 23.50 14.54
CA GLN A 343 -5.91 23.94 13.76
C GLN A 343 -7.04 22.91 13.76
N LEU A 344 -6.78 21.70 14.28
CA LEU A 344 -7.73 20.60 14.31
C LEU A 344 -7.79 19.98 15.72
N PRO A 345 -8.95 19.47 16.17
CA PRO A 345 -10.25 19.46 15.49
C PRO A 345 -10.83 20.87 15.29
N LEU A 346 -11.71 21.04 14.29
CA LEU A 346 -12.40 22.31 14.04
C LEU A 346 -13.35 22.66 15.20
N THR A 347 -14.10 21.67 15.68
CA THR A 347 -14.92 21.79 16.88
C THR A 347 -14.04 21.79 18.13
N ARG A 348 -14.05 22.88 18.89
CA ARG A 348 -13.40 22.97 20.21
C ARG A 348 -14.42 22.67 21.29
N GLU A 349 -14.12 21.71 22.17
CA GLU A 349 -15.02 21.35 23.29
C GLU A 349 -15.29 22.53 24.23
N GLU A 350 -14.39 23.50 24.26
CA GLU A 350 -14.49 24.76 24.99
C GLU A 350 -15.61 25.68 24.47
N ASP A 351 -15.88 25.61 23.16
CA ASP A 351 -16.85 26.47 22.46
C ASP A 351 -18.24 25.80 22.38
N LEU A 352 -18.36 24.55 22.86
CA LEU A 352 -19.63 23.82 22.89
C LEU A 352 -20.46 24.25 24.11
N ILE A 353 -21.70 24.67 23.86
CA ILE A 353 -22.71 24.93 24.88
C ILE A 353 -23.01 23.61 25.59
N LYS A 354 -22.85 23.56 26.91
CA LYS A 354 -23.18 22.38 27.70
C LYS A 354 -24.68 22.31 27.91
N THR A 355 -25.23 21.10 27.94
CA THR A 355 -26.56 20.88 28.51
C THR A 355 -26.55 21.47 29.93
N ASP A 356 -27.42 22.45 30.18
CA ASP A 356 -27.54 23.27 31.41
C ASP A 356 -26.87 24.65 31.40
N ASP A 357 -26.18 25.04 30.32
CA ASP A 357 -25.74 26.42 30.16
C ASP A 357 -26.94 27.34 29.87
N VAL A 358 -27.07 28.40 30.68
CA VAL A 358 -28.07 29.45 30.47
C VAL A 358 -27.63 30.28 29.27
N LEU A 359 -28.32 30.11 28.15
CA LEU A 359 -28.14 30.95 26.98
C LEU A 359 -28.68 32.34 27.30
N ASP A 360 -27.81 33.36 27.32
CA ASP A 360 -28.25 34.75 27.27
C ASP A 360 -28.87 34.99 25.89
N LEU A 361 -30.21 35.03 25.87
CA LEU A 361 -31.08 35.21 24.70
C LEU A 361 -31.36 36.68 24.40
#